data_AF-A0A1R3U370-F1
#
_entry.id   AF-A0A1R3U370-F1
#
_cell.length_a   1.000
_cell.length_b   1.000
_cell.length_c   1.000
_cell.angle_alpha   90.00
_cell.angle_beta   90.00
_cell.angle_gamma   90.00
#
_symmetry.space_group_name_H-M   'P 1'
#
loop_
_entity.id
_entity.type
_entity.pdbx_description
1 polymer ?
#
loop_
_entity_poly.entity_id
_entity_poly.type
_entity_poly.pdbx_seq_one_letter_code
_entity_poly.pdbx_strand_id
1 'polypeptide(L)'
;MALQTYDDLKETISDYILRSDAPVASFIALAEADIQPMLKHYMMEKTVVLPAASGRVVFPADFLEARSIRIGGVVAKPVSAYNAVLYPGEVGYFFDGNAVAFVGTTTFPVGVELAYYARVPSLSASNPTNWLLTKFPAVYLHSSLARAYRWLKNADAEVLEKQTLSEAIGLLGEDHRRAMRSGNAIIIGGKGSW
;
A
#
# COMPACT_ATOMS: atom_id res chain seq x y z
N MET A 1 -5.64 -6.21 -27.45
CA MET A 1 -5.10 -7.09 -26.40
C MET A 1 -5.26 -6.36 -25.07
N ALA A 2 -5.77 -7.01 -24.03
CA ALA A 2 -5.83 -6.36 -22.71
C ALA A 2 -4.49 -6.56 -22.01
N LEU A 3 -3.95 -5.52 -21.37
CA LEU A 3 -2.75 -5.59 -20.52
C LEU A 3 -3.04 -6.47 -19.30
N GLN A 4 -2.77 -7.76 -19.38
CA GLN A 4 -3.12 -8.73 -18.33
C GLN A 4 -1.89 -9.27 -17.59
N THR A 5 -0.74 -9.34 -18.26
CA THR A 5 0.49 -9.89 -17.68
C THR A 5 1.68 -8.93 -17.77
N TYR A 6 2.72 -9.23 -16.99
CA TYR A 6 4.00 -8.52 -17.01
C TYR A 6 4.67 -8.56 -18.40
N ASP A 7 4.55 -9.67 -19.12
CA ASP A 7 5.11 -9.79 -20.47
C ASP A 7 4.33 -8.94 -21.46
N ASP A 8 2.98 -8.93 -21.40
CA ASP A 8 2.14 -8.05 -22.23
C ASP A 8 2.47 -6.57 -21.99
N LEU A 9 2.71 -6.20 -20.72
CA LEU A 9 3.08 -4.83 -20.35
C LEU A 9 4.43 -4.44 -20.93
N LYS A 10 5.44 -5.32 -20.86
CA LYS A 10 6.75 -5.06 -21.47
C LYS A 10 6.66 -4.91 -22.99
N GLU A 11 5.91 -5.78 -23.65
CA GLU A 11 5.70 -5.71 -25.10
C GLU A 11 5.02 -4.40 -25.49
N THR A 12 3.93 -4.05 -24.79
CA THR A 12 3.21 -2.80 -25.04
C THR A 12 4.11 -1.57 -24.85
N ILE A 13 4.90 -1.51 -23.77
CA ILE A 13 5.82 -0.37 -23.56
C ILE A 13 6.88 -0.32 -24.68
N SER A 14 7.39 -1.48 -25.10
CA SER A 14 8.39 -1.58 -26.18
C SER A 14 7.83 -1.06 -27.52
N ASP A 15 6.57 -1.36 -27.80
CA ASP A 15 5.87 -0.88 -28.99
C ASP A 15 5.66 0.65 -28.97
N TYR A 16 5.40 1.24 -27.81
CA TYR A 16 5.22 2.69 -27.67
C TYR A 16 6.51 3.48 -27.90
N ILE A 17 7.64 2.97 -27.39
CA ILE A 17 8.93 3.66 -27.47
C ILE A 17 9.67 3.39 -28.79
N LEU A 18 9.24 2.37 -29.55
CA LEU A 18 9.81 1.96 -30.84
C LEU A 18 11.33 1.73 -30.77
N ARG A 19 11.83 1.26 -29.62
CA ARG A 19 13.25 1.04 -29.35
C ARG A 19 13.48 -0.25 -28.59
N SER A 20 14.24 -1.15 -29.20
CA SER A 20 14.57 -2.47 -28.66
C SER A 20 15.69 -2.47 -27.61
N ASP A 21 16.48 -1.40 -27.53
CA ASP A 21 17.60 -1.25 -26.58
C ASP A 21 17.17 -0.71 -25.21
N ALA A 22 15.89 -0.35 -25.06
CA ALA A 22 15.38 0.27 -23.87
C ALA A 22 15.25 -0.73 -22.71
N PRO A 23 15.71 -0.37 -21.49
CA PRO A 23 15.61 -1.24 -20.32
C PRO A 23 14.19 -1.22 -19.71
N VAL A 24 13.20 -1.75 -20.44
CA VAL A 24 11.77 -1.70 -20.08
C VAL A 24 11.48 -2.31 -18.70
N ALA A 25 12.13 -3.42 -18.36
CA ALA A 25 11.98 -4.05 -17.06
C ALA A 25 12.37 -3.11 -15.90
N SER A 26 13.43 -2.30 -16.09
CA SER A 26 13.86 -1.30 -15.10
C SER A 26 12.89 -0.13 -15.01
N PHE A 27 12.27 0.28 -16.13
CA PHE A 27 11.25 1.33 -16.11
C PHE A 27 10.04 0.91 -15.28
N ILE A 28 9.56 -0.32 -15.46
CA ILE A 28 8.44 -0.86 -14.66
C ILE A 28 8.83 -0.92 -13.17
N ALA A 29 10.01 -1.45 -12.84
CA ALA A 29 10.45 -1.57 -11.45
C ALA A 29 10.60 -0.19 -10.75
N LEU A 30 11.13 0.81 -11.46
CA LEU A 30 11.23 2.18 -10.94
C LEU A 30 9.86 2.85 -10.83
N ALA A 31 9.00 2.66 -11.81
CA ALA A 31 7.63 3.16 -11.78
C ALA A 31 6.85 2.60 -10.59
N GLU A 32 6.98 1.30 -10.30
CA GLU A 32 6.39 0.67 -9.10
C GLU A 32 6.89 1.31 -7.80
N ALA A 33 8.19 1.59 -7.71
CA ALA A 33 8.78 2.22 -6.55
C ALA A 33 8.25 3.65 -6.33
N ASP A 34 7.97 4.39 -7.40
CA ASP A 34 7.43 5.75 -7.32
C ASP A 34 5.96 5.79 -6.92
N ILE A 35 5.14 4.92 -7.51
CA ILE A 35 3.69 4.94 -7.28
C ILE A 35 3.33 4.31 -5.94
N GLN A 36 4.12 3.36 -5.43
CA GLN A 36 3.79 2.62 -4.21
C GLN A 36 3.44 3.50 -3.00
N PRO A 37 4.22 4.54 -2.65
CA PRO A 37 3.89 5.42 -1.52
C PRO A 37 2.64 6.27 -1.76
N MET A 38 2.24 6.47 -3.03
CA MET A 38 1.10 7.30 -3.41
C MET A 38 -0.21 6.51 -3.45
N LEU A 39 -0.13 5.18 -3.56
CA LEU A 39 -1.29 4.32 -3.71
C LEU A 39 -1.97 4.04 -2.37
N LYS A 40 -3.30 4.20 -2.36
CA LYS A 40 -4.18 3.80 -1.25
C LYS A 40 -5.46 3.21 -1.82
N HIS A 41 -5.69 1.92 -1.55
CA HIS A 41 -6.82 1.19 -2.10
C HIS A 41 -7.32 0.11 -1.12
N TYR A 42 -8.61 -0.24 -1.15
CA TYR A 42 -9.16 -1.22 -0.21
C TYR A 42 -8.60 -2.63 -0.44
N MET A 43 -8.20 -2.95 -1.67
CA MET A 43 -7.56 -4.23 -1.99
C MET A 43 -6.13 -4.36 -1.44
N MET A 44 -5.57 -3.27 -0.89
CA MET A 44 -4.31 -3.31 -0.15
C MET A 44 -4.52 -3.71 1.31
N GLU A 45 -5.74 -3.78 1.81
CA GLU A 45 -6.00 -4.11 3.21
C GLU A 45 -5.70 -5.58 3.50
N LYS A 46 -4.88 -5.82 4.52
CA LYS A 46 -4.60 -7.15 5.07
C LYS A 46 -4.74 -7.13 6.58
N THR A 47 -5.13 -8.27 7.13
CA THR A 47 -5.15 -8.51 8.57
C THR A 47 -4.24 -9.69 8.88
N VAL A 48 -3.36 -9.51 9.85
CA VAL A 48 -2.45 -10.56 10.33
C VAL A 48 -2.47 -10.62 11.85
N VAL A 49 -2.31 -11.82 12.40
CA VAL A 49 -2.11 -12.01 13.83
C VAL A 49 -0.63 -12.27 14.07
N LEU A 50 0.00 -11.42 14.87
CA LEU A 50 1.43 -11.48 15.18
C LEU A 50 1.62 -11.72 16.68
N PRO A 51 2.54 -12.60 17.08
CA PRO A 51 2.83 -12.83 18.49
C PRO A 51 3.66 -11.67 19.06
N ALA A 52 3.15 -11.00 20.10
CA ALA A 52 3.95 -10.09 20.92
C ALA A 52 4.61 -10.86 22.07
N ALA A 53 5.93 -11.01 22.04
CA ALA A 53 6.67 -11.73 23.09
C ALA A 53 7.20 -10.82 24.22
N SER A 54 7.45 -9.54 23.93
CA SER A 54 8.10 -8.62 24.88
C SER A 54 7.57 -7.18 24.75
N GLY A 55 6.25 -7.03 24.58
CA GLY A 55 5.65 -5.71 24.33
C GLY A 55 6.02 -5.06 23.01
N ARG A 56 6.61 -5.83 22.09
CA ARG A 56 6.98 -5.38 20.76
C ARG A 56 6.56 -6.40 19.71
N VAL A 57 6.18 -5.90 18.55
CA VAL A 57 5.84 -6.69 17.36
C VAL A 57 6.49 -6.05 16.14
N VAL A 58 7.23 -6.84 15.36
CA VAL A 58 7.82 -6.39 14.10
C VAL A 58 6.75 -6.38 13.02
N PHE A 59 6.75 -5.33 12.19
CA PHE A 59 5.80 -5.24 11.09
C PHE A 59 6.10 -6.29 9.99
N PRO A 60 5.07 -6.76 9.28
CA PRO A 60 5.25 -7.52 8.05
C PRO A 60 6.12 -6.74 7.03
N ALA A 61 6.88 -7.46 6.21
CA ALA A 61 7.76 -6.83 5.21
C ALA A 61 7.02 -5.99 4.15
N ASP A 62 5.73 -6.23 3.96
CA ASP A 62 4.86 -5.48 3.04
C ASP A 62 4.07 -4.35 3.73
N PHE A 63 4.35 -4.03 5.00
CA PHE A 63 3.63 -2.99 5.73
C PHE A 63 3.86 -1.58 5.17
N LEU A 64 2.78 -0.81 4.98
CA LEU A 64 2.83 0.62 4.62
C LEU A 64 2.19 1.51 5.69
N GLU A 65 0.95 1.22 6.09
CA GLU A 65 0.19 2.06 7.02
C GLU A 65 -0.71 1.20 7.90
N ALA A 66 -0.69 1.42 9.22
CA ALA A 66 -1.58 0.74 10.15
C ALA A 66 -2.98 1.33 10.09
N ARG A 67 -4.00 0.48 9.93
CA ARG A 67 -5.42 0.86 9.98
C ARG A 67 -6.02 0.63 11.36
N SER A 68 -5.71 -0.52 11.97
CA SER A 68 -6.13 -0.85 13.33
C SER A 68 -5.13 -1.80 13.95
N ILE A 69 -4.81 -1.58 15.22
CA ILE A 69 -3.97 -2.47 16.02
C ILE A 69 -4.80 -2.89 17.21
N ARG A 70 -4.96 -4.20 17.39
CA ARG A 70 -5.66 -4.77 18.55
C ARG A 70 -4.76 -5.75 19.27
N ILE A 71 -4.86 -5.78 20.58
CA ILE A 71 -4.06 -6.63 21.45
C ILE A 71 -4.94 -7.16 22.57
N GLY A 72 -5.04 -8.49 22.68
CA GLY A 72 -5.92 -9.13 23.66
C GLY A 72 -7.40 -8.71 23.54
N GLY A 73 -7.87 -8.41 22.31
CA GLY A 73 -9.24 -7.94 22.06
C GLY A 73 -9.48 -6.44 22.30
N VAL A 74 -8.49 -5.70 22.82
CA VAL A 74 -8.58 -4.25 23.03
C VAL A 74 -7.98 -3.51 21.84
N VAL A 75 -8.68 -2.48 21.35
CA VAL A 75 -8.15 -1.59 20.32
C VAL A 75 -7.09 -0.69 20.95
N ALA A 76 -5.85 -0.80 20.48
CA ALA A 76 -4.76 0.01 20.98
C ALA A 76 -4.84 1.42 20.38
N LYS A 77 -4.51 2.43 21.17
CA LYS A 77 -4.49 3.84 20.74
C LYS A 77 -3.08 4.36 20.54
N PRO A 78 -2.84 5.26 19.57
CA PRO A 78 -1.54 5.88 19.42
C PRO A 78 -1.22 6.75 20.64
N VAL A 79 -0.03 6.58 21.21
CA VAL A 79 0.48 7.38 22.33
C VAL A 79 1.87 7.92 22.01
N SER A 80 2.29 8.97 22.73
CA SER A 80 3.67 9.45 22.64
C SER A 80 4.64 8.42 23.21
N ALA A 81 5.77 8.21 22.52
CA ALA A 81 6.85 7.36 23.00
C ALA A 81 7.49 7.87 24.31
N TYR A 82 7.39 9.18 24.59
CA TYR A 82 8.03 9.82 25.74
C TYR A 82 7.09 9.98 26.93
N ASN A 83 5.81 10.26 26.69
CA ASN A 83 4.82 10.52 27.74
C ASN A 83 3.48 9.88 27.35
N ALA A 84 3.32 8.60 27.66
CA ALA A 84 2.07 7.89 27.44
C ALA A 84 1.08 8.18 28.58
N VAL A 85 -0.09 8.73 28.24
CA VAL A 85 -1.21 8.91 29.18
C VAL A 85 -2.28 7.87 28.85
N LEU A 86 -2.48 6.92 29.77
CA LEU A 86 -3.41 5.80 29.65
C LEU A 86 -4.30 5.72 30.88
N TYR A 87 -5.59 5.49 30.67
CA TYR A 87 -6.52 5.10 31.72
C TYR A 87 -6.38 3.59 32.01
N PRO A 88 -6.79 3.13 33.20
CA PRO A 88 -6.82 1.70 33.52
C PRO A 88 -7.60 0.89 32.48
N GLY A 89 -6.98 -0.16 31.93
CA GLY A 89 -7.57 -1.03 30.91
C GLY A 89 -7.37 -0.58 29.46
N GLU A 90 -6.79 0.60 29.22
CA GLU A 90 -6.40 1.02 27.87
C GLU A 90 -5.01 0.53 27.50
N VAL A 91 -4.80 0.28 26.21
CA VAL A 91 -3.49 -0.07 25.67
C VAL A 91 -3.05 1.01 24.69
N GLY A 92 -1.84 1.53 24.90
CA GLY A 92 -1.18 2.47 24.01
C GLY A 92 -0.23 1.75 23.07
N TYR A 93 0.04 2.34 21.91
CA TYR A 93 1.13 1.94 21.04
C TYR A 93 1.88 3.15 20.46
N PHE A 94 3.15 2.94 20.12
CA PHE A 94 3.95 3.87 19.33
C PHE A 94 4.84 3.10 18.35
N PHE A 95 5.27 3.76 17.28
CA PHE A 95 6.17 3.16 16.29
C PHE A 95 7.63 3.32 16.71
N ASP A 96 8.39 2.23 16.58
CA ASP A 96 9.81 2.11 16.91
C ASP A 96 10.52 1.45 15.73
N GLY A 97 10.93 2.26 14.75
CA GLY A 97 11.52 1.78 13.50
C GLY A 97 10.55 0.87 12.74
N ASN A 98 10.93 -0.40 12.55
CA ASN A 98 10.12 -1.42 11.88
C ASN A 98 9.26 -2.27 12.84
N ALA A 99 9.00 -1.75 14.04
CA ALA A 99 8.18 -2.42 15.03
C ALA A 99 7.15 -1.46 15.64
N VAL A 100 6.12 -2.05 16.24
CA VAL A 100 5.21 -1.37 17.15
C VAL A 100 5.54 -1.81 18.57
N ALA A 101 5.69 -0.83 19.46
CA ALA A 101 5.85 -1.04 20.89
C ALA A 101 4.54 -0.72 21.62
N PHE A 102 4.19 -1.54 22.60
CA PHE A 102 2.96 -1.42 23.38
C PHE A 102 3.23 -0.88 24.78
N VAL A 103 2.29 -0.09 25.29
CA VAL A 103 2.32 0.50 26.63
C VAL A 103 0.99 0.21 27.33
N GLY A 104 1.03 -0.05 28.64
CA GLY A 104 -0.17 -0.29 29.45
C GLY A 104 -0.64 -1.76 29.51
N THR A 105 0.00 -2.65 28.75
CA THR A 105 -0.19 -4.11 28.91
C THR A 105 1.08 -4.76 29.43
N THR A 106 0.93 -5.65 30.42
CA THR A 106 2.04 -6.38 31.06
C THR A 106 1.98 -7.89 30.83
N THR A 107 0.94 -8.38 30.17
CA THR A 107 0.72 -9.81 29.94
C THR A 107 1.22 -10.22 28.55
N PHE A 108 2.28 -11.03 28.53
CA PHE A 108 2.86 -11.61 27.32
C PHE A 108 3.11 -13.12 27.52
N PRO A 109 3.10 -13.94 26.46
CA PRO A 109 2.82 -13.58 25.08
C PRO A 109 1.33 -13.30 24.82
N VAL A 110 1.04 -12.38 23.90
CA VAL A 110 -0.33 -12.07 23.47
C VAL A 110 -0.39 -11.89 21.96
N GLY A 111 -1.47 -12.33 21.34
CA GLY A 111 -1.74 -12.11 19.92
C GLY A 111 -2.09 -10.65 19.65
N VAL A 112 -1.42 -10.07 18.66
CA VAL A 112 -1.70 -8.73 18.13
C VAL A 112 -2.34 -8.87 16.77
N GLU A 113 -3.58 -8.40 16.63
CA GLU A 113 -4.25 -8.29 15.34
C GLU A 113 -3.88 -6.94 14.72
N LEU A 114 -3.16 -7.00 13.61
CA LEU A 114 -2.77 -5.83 12.83
C LEU A 114 -3.57 -5.83 11.53
N ALA A 115 -4.48 -4.87 11.38
CA ALA A 115 -5.08 -4.50 10.10
C ALA A 115 -4.27 -3.35 9.50
N TYR A 116 -3.77 -3.53 8.28
CA TYR A 116 -2.85 -2.58 7.65
C TYR A 116 -3.03 -2.53 6.13
N TYR A 117 -2.55 -1.44 5.53
CA TYR A 117 -2.36 -1.36 4.09
C TYR A 117 -1.03 -2.00 3.73
N ALA A 118 -1.09 -3.05 2.92
CA ALA A 118 0.03 -3.78 2.38
C ALA A 118 0.48 -3.22 1.04
N ARG A 119 1.77 -3.29 0.80
CA ARG A 119 2.42 -2.99 -0.45
C ARG A 119 1.86 -3.86 -1.58
N VAL A 120 1.64 -3.25 -2.75
CA VAL A 120 1.24 -3.99 -3.96
C VAL A 120 2.39 -4.93 -4.36
N PRO A 121 2.15 -6.23 -4.57
CA PRO A 121 3.18 -7.16 -5.02
C PRO A 121 3.78 -6.70 -6.35
N SER A 122 5.10 -6.51 -6.39
CA SER A 122 5.82 -6.11 -7.60
C SER A 122 5.72 -7.15 -8.70
N LEU A 123 5.53 -6.67 -9.93
CA LEU A 123 5.51 -7.52 -11.11
C LEU A 123 6.92 -8.05 -11.43
N SER A 124 6.98 -9.32 -11.81
CA SER A 124 8.22 -9.99 -12.22
C SER A 124 7.87 -11.20 -13.08
N ALA A 125 8.87 -11.84 -13.69
CA ALA A 125 8.63 -13.08 -14.44
C ALA A 125 8.00 -14.21 -13.57
N SER A 126 8.31 -14.25 -12.27
CA SER A 126 7.73 -15.21 -11.33
C SER A 126 6.39 -14.76 -10.74
N ASN A 127 6.07 -13.46 -10.80
CA ASN A 127 4.80 -12.88 -10.37
C ASN A 127 4.24 -12.01 -11.51
N PRO A 128 3.72 -12.64 -12.57
CA PRO A 128 3.38 -11.92 -13.80
C PRO A 128 2.13 -11.05 -13.67
N THR A 129 1.35 -11.18 -12.60
CA THR A 129 0.08 -10.47 -12.42
C THR A 129 -0.10 -9.98 -10.99
N ASN A 130 -0.88 -8.90 -10.84
CA ASN A 130 -1.38 -8.44 -9.54
C ASN A 130 -2.73 -7.72 -9.74
N TRP A 131 -3.41 -7.38 -8.64
CA TRP A 131 -4.74 -6.75 -8.69
C TRP A 131 -4.72 -5.36 -9.36
N LEU A 132 -3.61 -4.64 -9.25
CA LEU A 132 -3.48 -3.28 -9.80
C LEU A 132 -3.38 -3.35 -11.32
N LEU A 133 -2.62 -4.30 -11.87
CA LEU A 133 -2.52 -4.55 -13.31
C LEU A 133 -3.86 -5.02 -13.88
N THR A 134 -4.56 -5.93 -13.20
CA THR A 134 -5.81 -6.50 -13.72
C THR A 134 -6.97 -5.52 -13.71
N LYS A 135 -7.07 -4.65 -12.69
CA LYS A 135 -8.18 -3.68 -12.57
C LYS A 135 -7.86 -2.30 -13.13
N PHE A 136 -6.62 -1.84 -12.97
CA PHE A 136 -6.18 -0.49 -13.35
C PHE A 136 -4.89 -0.55 -14.18
N PRO A 137 -4.88 -1.25 -15.34
CA PRO A 137 -3.68 -1.42 -16.15
C PRO A 137 -3.06 -0.09 -16.61
N ALA A 138 -3.89 0.95 -16.75
CA ALA A 138 -3.46 2.30 -17.11
C ALA A 138 -2.42 2.87 -16.13
N VAL A 139 -2.53 2.57 -14.82
CA VAL A 139 -1.56 3.06 -13.83
C VAL A 139 -0.16 2.52 -14.13
N TYR A 140 -0.07 1.24 -14.45
CA TYR A 140 1.20 0.59 -14.83
C TYR A 140 1.75 1.12 -16.14
N LEU A 141 0.90 1.26 -17.14
CA LEU A 141 1.28 1.73 -18.47
C LEU A 141 1.86 3.15 -18.40
N HIS A 142 1.09 4.11 -17.89
CA HIS A 142 1.47 5.52 -17.90
C HIS A 142 2.65 5.83 -16.97
N SER A 143 2.74 5.16 -15.81
CA SER A 143 3.91 5.32 -14.92
C SER A 143 5.20 4.79 -15.55
N SER A 144 5.12 3.65 -16.25
CA SER A 144 6.27 3.08 -16.95
C SER A 144 6.66 3.92 -18.18
N LEU A 145 5.68 4.43 -18.94
CA LEU A 145 5.93 5.31 -20.08
C LEU A 145 6.53 6.65 -19.65
N ALA A 146 6.07 7.25 -18.55
CA ALA A 146 6.71 8.45 -18.01
C ALA A 146 8.20 8.23 -17.71
N ARG A 147 8.57 7.06 -17.17
CA ARG A 147 9.98 6.68 -16.95
C ARG A 147 10.73 6.43 -18.26
N ALA A 148 10.07 5.81 -19.23
CA ALA A 148 10.66 5.56 -20.54
C ALA A 148 10.91 6.85 -21.33
N TYR A 149 9.95 7.78 -21.38
CA TYR A 149 10.12 9.07 -22.06
C TYR A 149 11.16 9.96 -21.39
N ARG A 150 11.29 9.88 -20.06
CA ARG A 150 12.40 10.51 -19.34
C ARG A 150 13.76 10.00 -19.83
N TRP A 151 13.89 8.70 -20.06
CA TRP A 151 15.11 8.11 -20.62
C TRP A 151 15.34 8.53 -22.08
N LEU A 152 14.27 8.61 -22.88
CA LEU A 152 14.30 9.12 -24.26
C LEU A 152 14.57 10.63 -24.35
N LYS A 153 14.61 11.34 -23.22
CA LYS A 153 14.73 12.80 -23.15
C LYS A 153 13.60 13.54 -23.87
N ASN A 154 12.42 12.94 -23.93
CA ASN A 154 11.22 13.57 -24.46
C ASN A 154 10.40 14.16 -23.31
N ALA A 155 10.70 15.40 -22.94
CA ALA A 155 10.08 16.06 -21.80
C ALA A 155 8.57 16.29 -21.99
N ASP A 156 8.13 16.61 -23.21
CA ASP A 156 6.72 16.87 -23.49
C ASP A 156 5.87 15.60 -23.32
N ALA A 157 6.35 14.47 -23.86
CA ALA A 157 5.70 13.17 -23.68
C ALA A 157 5.76 12.71 -22.21
N GLU A 158 6.87 12.92 -21.50
CA GLU A 158 6.96 12.61 -20.06
C GLU A 158 5.92 13.38 -19.24
N VAL A 159 5.72 14.67 -19.54
CA VAL A 159 4.72 15.51 -18.84
C VAL A 159 3.31 15.02 -19.15
N LEU A 160 3.00 14.71 -20.41
CA LEU A 160 1.69 14.19 -20.80
C LEU A 160 1.37 12.88 -20.08
N GLU A 161 2.29 11.92 -20.07
CA GLU A 161 2.10 10.63 -19.40
C GLU A 161 1.92 10.79 -17.87
N LYS A 162 2.61 11.75 -17.25
CA LYS A 162 2.40 12.08 -15.82
C LYS A 162 1.01 12.66 -15.54
N GLN A 163 0.47 13.45 -16.46
CA GLN A 163 -0.91 13.96 -16.37
C GLN A 163 -1.91 12.80 -16.48
N THR A 164 -1.76 11.94 -17.49
CA THR A 164 -2.63 10.77 -17.66
C THR A 164 -2.50 9.76 -16.51
N LEU A 165 -1.30 9.59 -15.95
CA LEU A 165 -1.09 8.81 -14.72
C LEU A 165 -1.89 9.38 -13.54
N SER A 166 -1.89 10.70 -13.40
CA SER A 166 -2.62 11.37 -12.31
C SER A 166 -4.13 11.15 -12.44
N GLU A 167 -4.66 11.17 -13.67
CA GLU A 167 -6.05 10.83 -13.97
C GLU A 167 -6.37 9.37 -13.63
N ALA A 168 -5.49 8.43 -14.02
CA ALA A 168 -5.65 7.00 -13.72
C ALA A 168 -5.63 6.72 -12.21
N ILE A 169 -4.76 7.39 -11.45
CA ILE A 169 -4.73 7.33 -9.98
C ILE A 169 -6.02 7.95 -9.41
N GLY A 170 -6.55 9.01 -10.01
CA GLY A 170 -7.83 9.60 -9.65
C GLY A 170 -8.99 8.60 -9.73
N LEU A 171 -9.06 7.82 -10.82
CA LEU A 171 -10.04 6.76 -11.00
C LEU A 171 -9.91 5.65 -9.95
N LEU A 172 -8.67 5.23 -9.65
CA LEU A 172 -8.38 4.29 -8.57
C LEU A 172 -8.86 4.82 -7.21
N GLY A 173 -8.64 6.11 -6.94
CA GLY A 173 -9.12 6.77 -5.73
C GLY A 173 -10.64 6.87 -5.64
N GLU A 174 -11.35 7.02 -6.77
CA GLU A 174 -12.82 6.96 -6.80
C GLU A 174 -13.35 5.55 -6.51
N ASP A 175 -12.76 4.49 -7.07
CA ASP A 175 -13.14 3.11 -6.75
C ASP A 175 -12.96 2.83 -5.25
N HIS A 176 -11.82 3.26 -4.69
CA HIS A 176 -11.59 3.17 -3.26
C HIS A 176 -12.66 3.90 -2.44
N ARG A 177 -12.99 5.16 -2.80
CA ARG A 177 -14.02 5.94 -2.10
C ARG A 177 -15.40 5.30 -2.19
N ARG A 178 -15.76 4.71 -3.33
CA ARG A 178 -17.03 3.99 -3.50
C ARG A 178 -17.11 2.78 -2.57
N ALA A 179 -16.07 1.95 -2.53
CA ALA A 179 -16.02 0.78 -1.64
C ALA A 179 -16.05 1.18 -0.16
N MET A 180 -15.38 2.25 0.22
CA MET A 180 -15.39 2.76 1.59
C MET A 180 -16.78 3.27 2.02
N ARG A 181 -17.55 3.86 1.10
CA ARG A 181 -18.92 4.33 1.40
C ARG A 181 -19.93 3.20 1.53
N SER A 182 -19.77 2.10 0.79
CA SER A 182 -20.77 1.03 0.73
C SER A 182 -20.55 -0.10 1.74
N GLY A 183 -19.31 -0.35 2.20
CA GLY A 183 -19.06 -1.51 3.07
C GLY A 183 -17.82 -1.46 3.95
N ASN A 184 -16.85 -0.59 3.68
CA ASN A 184 -15.55 -0.61 4.38
C ASN A 184 -15.32 0.60 5.31
N ALA A 185 -16.40 1.29 5.69
CA ALA A 185 -16.36 2.37 6.66
C ALA A 185 -15.83 1.86 8.01
N ILE A 186 -14.86 2.56 8.59
CA ILE A 186 -14.42 2.30 9.96
C ILE A 186 -15.57 2.68 10.89
N ILE A 187 -16.35 1.69 11.32
CA ILE A 187 -17.29 1.87 12.43
C ILE A 187 -16.44 2.02 13.68
N ILE A 188 -16.17 3.26 14.07
CA ILE A 188 -15.64 3.56 15.38
C ILE A 188 -16.75 3.15 16.34
N GLY A 189 -16.59 2.02 17.01
CA GLY A 189 -17.48 1.54 18.06
C GLY A 189 -17.41 2.45 19.28
N GLY A 190 -17.86 3.70 19.13
CA GLY A 190 -18.28 4.52 20.24
C GLY A 190 -19.60 3.93 20.72
N LYS A 191 -19.60 3.40 21.94
CA LYS A 191 -20.81 3.02 22.65
C LYS A 191 -21.74 4.25 22.64
N GLY A 192 -22.72 4.28 21.75
CA GLY A 192 -23.77 5.28 21.76
C GLY A 192 -24.59 5.06 23.03
N SER A 193 -24.32 5.85 24.06
CA SER A 193 -25.22 5.98 25.20
C SER A 193 -26.44 6.73 24.69
N TRP A 194 -27.53 5.99 24.50
CA TRP A 194 -28.88 6.53 24.59
C TRP A 194 -29.29 6.56 26.07
#